data_AF-A0AAV4H748-F1
#
_entry.id   AF-A0AAV4H748-F1
#
_cell.length_a   1.000
_cell.length_b   1.000
_cell.length_c   1.000
_cell.angle_alpha   90.00
_cell.angle_beta   90.00
_cell.angle_gamma   90.00
#
_symmetry.space_group_name_H-M   'P 1'
#
loop_
_entity.id
_entity.type
_entity.pdbx_description
1 polymer ?
#
loop_
_entity_poly.entity_id
_entity_poly.type
_entity_poly.pdbx_seq_one_letter_code
_entity_poly.pdbx_strand_id
1 'polypeptide(L)'
;MTLADGQKGRKKGSREGDREVGRVAAAAAAPVVVVVVVVVVVVVIVIVVVVTIVVVVAVVFVLLVVVTIVVVVVVVVVVVVVVVVVVVVVAVVVIVIVVVQYSSTPSKVVVDLVVVVVIVVVVVVEVEVVVVVVVEVVVVVVVVIVVVVVVVVVVVVVVVVVVVVAVVAAAVVVVLSIILLLL
;
A
#
# COMPACT_ATOMS: atom_id res chain seq x y z
N MET A 1 78.35 68.10 20.83
CA MET A 1 78.11 67.85 22.27
C MET A 1 76.81 67.05 22.35
N THR A 2 76.89 65.71 22.36
CA THR A 2 76.87 64.81 23.57
C THR A 2 75.45 64.74 24.14
N LEU A 3 74.70 63.64 24.06
CA LEU A 3 74.89 62.31 24.68
C LEU A 3 73.97 61.30 23.95
N ALA A 4 74.49 60.17 23.46
CA ALA A 4 74.65 58.89 24.16
C ALA A 4 73.31 58.15 24.35
N ASP A 5 73.06 57.10 23.57
CA ASP A 5 73.41 55.70 23.87
C ASP A 5 72.47 55.09 24.92
N GLY A 6 71.64 54.12 24.52
CA GLY A 6 70.63 53.58 25.43
C GLY A 6 69.87 52.38 24.91
N GLN A 7 70.50 51.21 24.98
CA GLN A 7 69.89 49.88 25.09
C GLN A 7 69.27 49.24 23.85
N LYS A 8 70.19 48.70 23.06
CA LYS A 8 70.04 47.52 22.20
C LYS A 8 69.81 46.26 23.06
N GLY A 9 68.58 46.07 23.55
CA GLY A 9 68.15 44.89 24.30
C GLY A 9 67.76 43.73 23.37
N ARG A 10 68.73 42.87 23.07
CA ARG A 10 68.52 41.55 22.44
C ARG A 10 67.54 40.72 23.29
N LYS A 11 66.35 40.42 22.76
CA LYS A 11 65.59 39.21 23.11
C LYS A 11 65.37 38.39 21.85
N LYS A 12 66.46 37.74 21.43
CA LYS A 12 66.46 36.67 20.44
C LYS A 12 66.38 35.38 21.25
N GLY A 13 65.20 34.77 21.32
CA GLY A 13 65.04 33.52 22.04
C GLY A 13 63.58 33.14 22.19
N SER A 14 63.25 31.94 21.71
CA SER A 14 62.02 31.22 21.99
C SER A 14 60.79 31.59 21.15
N ARG A 15 60.82 31.22 19.87
CA ARG A 15 59.60 31.00 19.05
C ARG A 15 59.68 29.67 18.28
N GLU A 16 60.36 28.68 18.85
CA GLU A 16 60.51 27.35 18.24
C GLU A 16 59.73 26.24 18.97
N GLY A 17 59.16 26.51 20.15
CA GLY A 17 58.37 25.52 20.91
C GLY A 17 56.89 25.41 20.54
N ASP A 18 56.28 26.44 19.95
CA ASP A 18 54.81 26.47 19.75
C ASP A 18 54.33 25.76 18.47
N ARG A 19 55.25 25.31 17.61
CA ARG A 19 54.89 24.64 16.35
C ARG A 19 54.63 23.14 16.49
N GLU A 20 55.04 22.52 17.60
CA GLU A 20 54.77 21.10 17.83
C GLU A 20 53.39 20.87 18.44
N VAL A 21 52.93 21.73 19.35
CA VAL A 21 51.60 21.61 19.99
C VAL A 21 50.46 21.73 18.96
N GLY A 22 50.63 22.55 17.92
CA GLY A 22 49.65 22.66 16.83
C GLY A 22 49.52 21.41 15.95
N ARG A 23 50.58 20.59 15.83
CA ARG A 23 50.54 19.35 15.02
C ARG A 23 49.87 18.19 15.74
N VAL A 24 50.01 18.10 17.07
CA VAL A 24 49.36 17.04 17.85
C VAL A 24 47.84 17.26 17.94
N ALA A 25 47.38 18.51 18.00
CA ALA A 25 45.95 18.84 17.97
C ALA A 25 45.28 18.53 16.62
N ALA A 26 45.99 18.71 15.50
CA ALA A 26 45.47 18.39 14.16
C ALA A 26 45.37 16.88 13.89
N ALA A 27 46.26 16.06 14.48
CA ALA A 27 46.25 14.60 14.28
C ALA A 27 45.13 13.89 15.06
N ALA A 28 44.64 14.47 16.17
CA ALA A 28 43.58 13.87 16.98
C ALA A 28 42.16 14.12 16.45
N ALA A 29 41.97 15.09 15.54
CA ALA A 29 40.66 15.42 14.97
C ALA A 29 40.21 14.42 13.89
N ALA A 30 41.14 13.84 13.14
CA ALA A 30 40.84 12.90 12.05
C ALA A 30 40.03 11.66 12.46
N PRO A 31 40.35 10.92 13.55
CA PRO A 31 39.58 9.74 13.93
C PRO A 31 38.16 10.08 14.37
N VAL A 32 37.95 11.21 15.06
CA VAL A 32 36.62 11.64 15.51
C VAL A 32 35.71 11.92 14.31
N VAL A 33 36.24 12.60 13.30
CA VAL A 33 35.52 12.90 12.06
C VAL A 33 35.06 11.62 11.35
N VAL A 34 35.95 10.62 11.23
CA VAL A 34 35.60 9.34 10.61
C VAL A 34 34.46 8.67 11.37
N VAL A 35 34.53 8.65 12.71
CA VAL A 35 33.46 8.08 13.54
C VAL A 35 32.13 8.82 13.32
N VAL A 36 32.14 10.15 13.29
CA VAL A 36 30.92 10.94 13.04
C VAL A 36 30.32 10.63 11.67
N VAL A 37 31.15 10.57 10.61
CA VAL A 37 30.67 10.21 9.26
C VAL A 37 30.07 8.81 9.25
N VAL A 38 30.73 7.83 9.86
CA VAL A 38 30.23 6.45 9.95
C VAL A 38 28.89 6.41 10.68
N VAL A 39 28.76 7.11 11.81
CA VAL A 39 27.50 7.18 12.58
C VAL A 39 26.39 7.81 11.73
N VAL A 40 26.67 8.92 11.03
CA VAL A 40 25.69 9.56 10.14
C VAL A 40 25.23 8.60 9.04
N VAL A 41 26.16 7.90 8.39
CA VAL A 41 25.84 6.91 7.34
C VAL A 41 24.96 5.79 7.90
N VAL A 42 25.30 5.25 9.07
CA VAL A 42 24.50 4.20 9.72
C VAL A 42 23.09 4.71 10.04
N VAL A 43 22.96 5.93 10.60
CA VAL A 43 21.65 6.52 10.90
C VAL A 43 20.81 6.69 9.64
N VAL A 44 21.41 7.17 8.54
CA VAL A 44 20.72 7.29 7.24
C VAL A 44 20.24 5.92 6.76
N ILE A 45 21.09 4.89 6.81
CA ILE A 45 20.72 3.53 6.40
C ILE A 45 19.54 3.03 7.23
N VAL A 46 19.59 3.19 8.55
CA VAL A 46 18.51 2.76 9.46
C VAL A 46 17.21 3.47 9.10
N ILE A 47 17.23 4.79 8.86
CA ILE A 47 16.05 5.55 8.46
C ILE A 47 15.48 5.01 7.15
N VAL A 48 16.31 4.80 6.13
CA VAL A 48 15.87 4.26 4.83
C VAL A 48 15.25 2.88 4.99
N VAL A 49 15.85 2.00 5.80
CA VAL A 49 15.32 0.66 6.08
C VAL A 49 13.97 0.74 6.77
N VAL A 50 13.83 1.55 7.81
CA VAL A 50 12.56 1.73 8.54
C VAL A 50 11.48 2.27 7.62
N VAL A 51 11.77 3.30 6.83
CA VAL A 51 10.82 3.85 5.85
C VAL A 51 10.38 2.77 4.87
N THR A 52 11.32 2.00 4.34
CA THR A 52 11.01 0.89 3.41
C THR A 52 10.10 -0.16 4.05
N ILE A 53 10.37 -0.55 5.29
CA ILE A 53 9.53 -1.52 6.03
C ILE A 53 8.12 -0.98 6.22
N VAL A 54 7.98 0.27 6.70
CA VAL A 54 6.67 0.91 6.92
C VAL A 54 5.85 0.92 5.64
N VAL A 55 6.51 1.22 4.52
CA VAL A 55 5.87 1.20 3.20
C VAL A 55 5.39 -0.21 2.84
N VAL A 56 6.23 -1.23 2.98
CA VAL A 56 5.86 -2.61 2.68
C VAL A 56 4.66 -3.02 3.53
N VAL A 57 4.66 -2.70 4.82
CA VAL A 57 3.53 -2.96 5.72
C VAL A 57 2.25 -2.26 5.24
N ALA A 58 2.35 -0.98 4.85
CA ALA A 58 1.20 -0.24 4.33
C ALA A 58 0.64 -0.89 3.05
N VAL A 59 1.50 -1.29 2.11
CA VAL A 59 1.08 -1.97 0.87
C VAL A 59 0.41 -3.31 1.20
N VAL A 60 1.00 -4.12 2.09
CA VAL A 60 0.40 -5.40 2.51
C VAL A 60 -0.97 -5.20 3.15
N PHE A 61 -1.11 -4.19 4.01
CA PHE A 61 -2.39 -3.87 4.63
C PHE A 61 -3.46 -3.50 3.59
N VAL A 62 -3.11 -2.64 2.62
CA VAL A 62 -4.02 -2.29 1.51
C VAL A 62 -4.44 -3.54 0.74
N LEU A 63 -3.51 -4.43 0.40
CA LEU A 63 -3.81 -5.68 -0.30
C LEU A 63 -4.78 -6.57 0.51
N LEU A 64 -4.57 -6.72 1.82
CA LEU A 64 -5.46 -7.51 2.69
C LEU A 64 -6.88 -6.94 2.74
N VAL A 65 -7.01 -5.61 2.84
CA VAL A 65 -8.33 -4.94 2.82
C VAL A 65 -9.06 -5.25 1.51
N VAL A 66 -8.34 -5.21 0.39
CA VAL A 66 -8.91 -5.48 -0.92
C VAL A 66 -9.38 -6.90 -1.05
N VAL A 67 -8.54 -7.87 -0.69
CA VAL A 67 -8.91 -9.29 -0.70
C VAL A 67 -10.17 -9.49 0.15
N THR A 68 -10.24 -8.87 1.32
CA THR A 68 -11.42 -8.94 2.20
C THR A 68 -12.68 -8.38 1.51
N ILE A 69 -12.59 -7.22 0.87
CA ILE A 69 -13.72 -6.62 0.14
C ILE A 69 -14.19 -7.55 -0.99
N VAL A 70 -13.26 -8.10 -1.78
CA VAL A 70 -13.59 -9.02 -2.88
C VAL A 70 -14.30 -10.26 -2.35
N VAL A 71 -13.79 -10.86 -1.26
CA VAL A 71 -14.43 -12.03 -0.63
C VAL A 71 -15.85 -11.70 -0.15
N VAL A 72 -16.05 -10.55 0.50
CA VAL A 72 -17.39 -10.13 0.96
C VAL A 72 -18.34 -9.96 -0.23
N VAL A 73 -17.91 -9.32 -1.31
CA VAL A 73 -18.73 -9.16 -2.52
C VAL A 73 -19.11 -10.52 -3.09
N VAL A 74 -18.15 -11.45 -3.23
CA VAL A 74 -18.43 -12.80 -3.72
C VAL A 74 -19.44 -13.53 -2.82
N VAL A 75 -19.28 -13.45 -1.50
CA VAL A 75 -20.21 -14.07 -0.55
C VAL A 75 -21.62 -13.50 -0.69
N VAL A 76 -21.76 -12.17 -0.77
CA VAL A 76 -23.07 -11.52 -0.96
C VAL A 76 -23.74 -12.03 -2.22
N VAL A 77 -22.98 -12.22 -3.30
CA VAL A 77 -23.51 -12.65 -4.59
C VAL A 77 -23.96 -14.08 -4.55
N VAL A 78 -23.15 -14.97 -3.95
CA VAL A 78 -23.55 -16.36 -3.71
C VAL A 78 -24.85 -16.38 -2.88
N VAL A 79 -24.96 -15.58 -1.83
CA VAL A 79 -26.17 -15.50 -1.02
C VAL A 79 -27.38 -15.03 -1.84
N VAL A 80 -27.23 -13.98 -2.66
CA VAL A 80 -28.31 -13.49 -3.53
C VAL A 80 -28.77 -14.58 -4.50
N VAL A 81 -27.83 -15.28 -5.16
CA VAL A 81 -28.16 -16.38 -6.06
C VAL A 81 -28.90 -17.49 -5.33
N VAL A 82 -28.43 -17.89 -4.14
CA VAL A 82 -29.11 -18.91 -3.32
C VAL A 82 -30.53 -18.48 -2.95
N VAL A 83 -30.72 -17.23 -2.51
CA VAL A 83 -32.05 -16.70 -2.15
C VAL A 83 -32.98 -16.72 -3.36
N VAL A 84 -32.52 -16.28 -4.53
CA VAL A 84 -33.30 -16.30 -5.77
C VAL A 84 -33.71 -17.74 -6.10
N VAL A 85 -32.78 -18.69 -6.08
CA VAL A 85 -33.09 -20.10 -6.33
C VAL A 85 -34.13 -20.64 -5.34
N VAL A 86 -33.99 -20.33 -4.04
CA VAL A 86 -34.96 -20.76 -3.02
C VAL A 86 -36.35 -20.19 -3.30
N VAL A 87 -36.46 -18.90 -3.60
CA VAL A 87 -37.75 -18.25 -3.92
C VAL A 87 -38.42 -18.92 -5.11
N VAL A 88 -37.64 -19.27 -6.12
CA VAL A 88 -38.13 -19.91 -7.35
C VAL A 88 -38.62 -21.32 -7.08
N VAL A 89 -37.86 -22.11 -6.33
CA VAL A 89 -38.28 -23.45 -5.90
C VAL A 89 -39.60 -23.36 -5.11
N VAL A 90 -39.71 -22.42 -4.17
CA VAL A 90 -40.95 -22.22 -3.40
C VAL A 90 -42.11 -21.84 -4.32
N ALA A 91 -41.92 -20.91 -5.26
CA ALA A 91 -42.95 -20.50 -6.20
C ALA A 91 -43.44 -21.68 -7.07
N VAL A 92 -42.51 -22.49 -7.59
CA VAL A 92 -42.84 -23.70 -8.36
C VAL A 92 -43.64 -24.70 -7.52
N VAL A 93 -43.21 -24.97 -6.28
CA VAL A 93 -43.93 -25.88 -5.37
C VAL A 93 -45.34 -25.37 -5.10
N VAL A 94 -45.52 -24.07 -4.84
CA VAL A 94 -46.85 -23.48 -4.61
C VAL A 94 -47.74 -23.63 -5.84
N ILE A 95 -47.22 -23.34 -7.04
CA ILE A 95 -47.97 -23.50 -8.31
C ILE A 95 -48.42 -24.95 -8.48
N VAL A 96 -47.52 -25.91 -8.25
CA VAL A 96 -47.83 -27.34 -8.34
C VAL A 96 -48.94 -27.74 -7.35
N ILE A 97 -48.84 -27.30 -6.09
CA ILE A 97 -49.86 -27.58 -5.07
C ILE A 97 -51.22 -27.03 -5.49
N VAL A 98 -51.27 -25.77 -5.95
CA VAL A 98 -52.51 -25.12 -6.41
C VAL A 98 -53.13 -25.94 -7.53
N VAL A 99 -52.36 -26.29 -8.56
CA VAL A 99 -52.88 -27.05 -9.69
C VAL A 99 -53.39 -28.44 -9.30
N VAL A 100 -52.67 -29.14 -8.43
CA VAL A 100 -53.12 -30.44 -7.92
C VAL A 100 -54.45 -30.32 -7.17
N GLN A 101 -54.66 -29.26 -6.39
CA GLN A 101 -55.90 -29.04 -5.65
C GLN A 101 -57.09 -28.67 -6.55
N TYR A 102 -56.88 -27.91 -7.63
CA TYR A 102 -57.96 -27.46 -8.51
C TYR A 102 -58.35 -28.47 -9.60
N SER A 103 -57.50 -29.46 -9.89
CA SER A 103 -57.80 -30.50 -10.88
C SER A 103 -58.78 -31.54 -10.36
N SER A 104 -60.08 -31.24 -10.47
CA SER A 104 -61.20 -32.07 -10.03
C SER A 104 -61.65 -33.15 -11.04
N THR A 105 -61.03 -33.24 -12.22
CA THR A 105 -61.34 -34.26 -13.24
C THR A 105 -60.07 -34.81 -13.92
N PRO A 106 -59.91 -36.14 -14.08
CA PRO A 106 -58.66 -36.76 -14.54
C PRO A 106 -58.25 -36.34 -15.96
N SER A 107 -59.19 -35.93 -16.81
CA SER A 107 -58.92 -35.44 -18.17
C SER A 107 -58.40 -33.99 -18.19
N LYS A 108 -58.66 -33.18 -17.16
CA LYS A 108 -58.12 -31.81 -17.05
C LYS A 108 -56.70 -31.78 -16.51
N VAL A 109 -56.28 -32.83 -15.80
CA VAL A 109 -54.93 -32.96 -15.23
C VAL A 109 -53.85 -32.75 -16.30
N VAL A 110 -54.04 -33.29 -17.51
CA VAL A 110 -53.00 -33.20 -18.56
C VAL A 110 -52.85 -31.76 -19.07
N VAL A 111 -53.96 -31.05 -19.29
CA VAL A 111 -53.94 -29.66 -19.78
C VAL A 111 -53.39 -28.73 -18.71
N ASP A 112 -53.85 -28.89 -17.47
CA ASP A 112 -53.36 -28.12 -16.32
C ASP A 112 -51.86 -28.39 -16.08
N LEU A 113 -51.41 -29.64 -16.21
CA LEU A 113 -49.98 -29.98 -16.10
C LEU A 113 -49.15 -29.30 -17.20
N VAL A 114 -49.63 -29.28 -18.45
CA VAL A 114 -48.93 -28.58 -19.55
C VAL A 114 -48.84 -27.08 -19.25
N VAL A 115 -49.91 -26.46 -18.75
CA VAL A 115 -49.89 -25.04 -18.37
C VAL A 115 -48.90 -24.79 -17.24
N VAL A 116 -48.87 -25.63 -16.21
CA VAL A 116 -47.86 -25.54 -15.14
C VAL A 116 -46.46 -25.66 -15.69
N VAL A 117 -46.19 -26.64 -16.56
CA VAL A 117 -44.87 -26.82 -17.15
C VAL A 117 -44.46 -25.57 -17.93
N VAL A 118 -45.36 -24.98 -18.72
CA VAL A 118 -45.08 -23.73 -19.45
C VAL A 118 -44.77 -22.59 -18.47
N ILE A 119 -45.57 -22.42 -17.41
CA ILE A 119 -45.33 -21.37 -16.40
C ILE A 119 -43.97 -21.59 -15.71
N VAL A 120 -43.67 -22.82 -15.31
CA VAL A 120 -42.39 -23.16 -14.66
C VAL A 120 -41.23 -22.87 -15.61
N VAL A 121 -41.33 -23.22 -16.88
CA VAL A 121 -40.29 -22.91 -17.88
C VAL A 121 -40.09 -21.40 -18.02
N VAL A 122 -41.18 -20.62 -18.13
CA VAL A 122 -41.08 -19.16 -18.22
C VAL A 122 -40.42 -18.57 -16.97
N VAL A 123 -40.85 -18.99 -15.78
CA VAL A 123 -40.25 -18.52 -14.51
C VAL A 123 -38.77 -18.89 -14.44
N VAL A 124 -38.40 -20.12 -14.83
CA VAL A 124 -36.99 -20.55 -14.85
C VAL A 124 -36.17 -19.69 -15.80
N VAL A 125 -36.69 -19.37 -17.00
CA VAL A 125 -36.00 -18.50 -17.96
C VAL A 125 -35.86 -17.08 -17.43
N GLU A 126 -36.91 -16.49 -16.84
CA GLU A 126 -36.84 -15.16 -16.23
C GLU A 126 -35.79 -15.11 -15.11
N VAL A 127 -35.74 -16.15 -14.30
CA VAL A 127 -34.76 -16.29 -13.21
C VAL A 127 -33.36 -16.43 -13.74
N GLU A 128 -33.17 -17.23 -14.79
CA GLU A 128 -31.87 -17.38 -15.44
C GLU A 128 -31.37 -16.04 -15.96
N VAL A 129 -32.23 -15.25 -16.62
CA VAL A 129 -31.90 -13.90 -17.07
C VAL A 129 -31.54 -12.99 -15.88
N VAL A 130 -32.31 -13.01 -14.80
CA VAL A 130 -32.01 -12.22 -13.59
C VAL A 130 -30.66 -12.62 -13.00
N VAL A 131 -30.38 -13.92 -12.88
CA VAL A 131 -29.10 -14.42 -12.35
C VAL A 131 -27.95 -13.98 -13.25
N VAL A 132 -28.08 -14.08 -14.57
CA VAL A 132 -27.06 -13.61 -15.52
C VAL A 132 -26.80 -12.13 -15.35
N VAL A 133 -27.84 -11.30 -15.28
CA VAL A 133 -27.70 -9.85 -15.09
C VAL A 133 -27.04 -9.53 -13.75
N VAL A 134 -27.45 -10.21 -12.66
CA VAL A 134 -26.83 -10.02 -11.33
C VAL A 134 -25.36 -10.40 -11.39
N VAL A 135 -25.02 -11.54 -11.99
CA VAL A 135 -23.62 -11.97 -12.15
C VAL A 135 -22.83 -10.96 -12.97
N GLU A 136 -23.37 -10.45 -14.08
CA GLU A 136 -22.71 -9.46 -14.91
C GLU A 136 -22.44 -8.15 -14.13
N VAL A 137 -23.45 -7.62 -13.43
CA VAL A 137 -23.31 -6.43 -12.58
C VAL A 137 -22.24 -6.65 -11.52
N VAL A 138 -22.22 -7.82 -10.90
CA VAL A 138 -21.21 -8.18 -9.90
C VAL A 138 -19.82 -8.20 -10.51
N VAL A 139 -19.65 -8.83 -11.67
CA VAL A 139 -18.36 -8.87 -12.37
C VAL A 139 -17.90 -7.45 -12.66
N VAL A 140 -18.79 -6.57 -13.15
CA VAL A 140 -18.46 -5.15 -13.39
C VAL A 140 -18.03 -4.47 -12.08
N VAL A 141 -18.77 -4.64 -10.99
CA VAL A 141 -18.43 -4.05 -9.68
C VAL A 141 -17.07 -4.55 -9.19
N VAL A 142 -16.81 -5.87 -9.29
CA VAL A 142 -15.52 -6.46 -8.91
C VAL A 142 -14.39 -5.89 -9.77
N VAL A 143 -14.58 -5.80 -11.09
CA VAL A 143 -13.59 -5.20 -12.01
C VAL A 143 -13.31 -3.75 -11.64
N VAL A 144 -14.34 -2.94 -11.37
CA VAL A 144 -14.18 -1.55 -10.94
C VAL A 144 -13.40 -1.47 -9.62
N ILE A 145 -13.73 -2.31 -8.63
CA ILE A 145 -12.99 -2.38 -7.36
C ILE A 145 -11.52 -2.72 -7.62
N VAL A 146 -11.24 -3.74 -8.44
CA VAL A 146 -9.87 -4.14 -8.79
C VAL A 146 -9.12 -2.99 -9.47
N VAL A 147 -9.74 -2.29 -10.42
CA VAL A 147 -9.13 -1.13 -11.09
C VAL A 147 -8.80 -0.02 -10.10
N VAL A 148 -9.76 0.35 -9.23
CA VAL A 148 -9.53 1.38 -8.20
C VAL A 148 -8.39 0.98 -7.29
N VAL A 149 -8.30 -0.29 -6.90
CA VAL A 149 -7.21 -0.79 -6.08
C VAL A 149 -5.87 -0.69 -6.77
N VAL A 150 -5.79 -1.14 -8.03
CA VAL A 150 -4.55 -1.07 -8.81
C VAL A 150 -4.10 0.39 -8.89
N VAL A 151 -5.01 1.31 -9.15
CA VAL A 151 -4.71 2.75 -9.15
C VAL A 151 -4.15 3.18 -7.79
N VAL A 152 -4.84 2.87 -6.69
CA VAL A 152 -4.39 3.24 -5.33
C VAL A 152 -3.00 2.67 -5.02
N VAL A 153 -2.76 1.39 -5.33
CA VAL A 153 -1.46 0.74 -5.12
C VAL A 153 -0.37 1.44 -5.95
N VAL A 154 -0.63 1.74 -7.22
CA VAL A 154 0.30 2.48 -8.07
C VAL A 154 0.58 3.86 -7.47
N VAL A 155 -0.44 4.59 -7.00
CA VAL A 155 -0.26 5.91 -6.39
C VAL A 155 0.60 5.81 -5.13
N VAL A 156 0.34 4.82 -4.27
CA VAL A 156 1.15 4.56 -3.07
C VAL A 156 2.60 4.28 -3.45
N VAL A 157 2.84 3.39 -4.43
CA VAL A 157 4.21 3.09 -4.91
C VAL A 157 4.89 4.34 -5.45
N VAL A 158 4.20 5.19 -6.22
CA VAL A 158 4.76 6.44 -6.73
C VAL A 158 5.14 7.38 -5.57
N VAL A 159 4.25 7.57 -4.60
CA VAL A 159 4.52 8.41 -3.41
C VAL A 159 5.73 7.89 -2.65
N VAL A 160 5.81 6.58 -2.44
CA VAL A 160 6.95 5.93 -1.80
C VAL A 160 8.25 6.23 -2.53
N VAL A 161 8.27 6.01 -3.85
CA VAL A 161 9.47 6.23 -4.65
C VAL A 161 9.91 7.69 -4.53
N VAL A 162 8.97 8.63 -4.61
CA VAL A 162 9.25 10.07 -4.44
C VAL A 162 9.84 10.35 -3.05
N VAL A 163 9.27 9.79 -1.98
CA VAL A 163 9.77 9.96 -0.61
C VAL A 163 11.17 9.39 -0.46
N VAL A 164 11.42 8.18 -0.97
CA VAL A 164 12.74 7.54 -0.90
C VAL A 164 13.77 8.36 -1.66
N VAL A 165 13.45 8.82 -2.87
CA VAL A 165 14.34 9.68 -3.66
C VAL A 165 14.64 10.99 -2.91
N ALA A 166 13.63 11.61 -2.30
CA ALA A 166 13.82 12.84 -1.52
C ALA A 166 14.72 12.61 -0.29
N VAL A 167 14.52 11.51 0.44
CA VAL A 167 15.35 11.14 1.60
C VAL A 167 16.79 10.88 1.19
N VAL A 168 17.01 10.14 0.09
CA VAL A 168 18.34 9.87 -0.45
C VAL A 168 19.02 11.17 -0.89
N ALA A 169 18.31 12.05 -1.59
CA ALA A 169 18.84 13.35 -2.00
C ALA A 169 19.24 14.20 -0.79
N ALA A 170 18.39 14.26 0.25
CA ALA A 170 18.69 14.98 1.49
C ALA A 170 19.93 14.40 2.20
N ALA A 171 20.04 13.07 2.27
CA ALA A 171 21.21 12.41 2.85
C ALA A 171 22.50 12.72 2.07
N VAL A 172 22.44 12.72 0.74
CA VAL A 172 23.57 13.10 -0.12
C VAL A 172 24.00 14.55 0.15
N VAL A 173 23.06 15.48 0.25
CA VAL A 173 23.34 16.88 0.58
C VAL A 173 24.01 17.02 1.95
N VAL A 174 23.52 16.29 2.96
CA VAL A 174 24.12 16.28 4.31
C VAL A 174 25.55 15.74 4.28
N VAL A 175 25.78 14.61 3.60
CA VAL A 175 27.12 14.01 3.47
C VAL A 175 28.08 14.95 2.75
N LEU A 176 27.66 15.55 1.64
CA LEU A 176 28.45 16.55 0.91
C LEU A 176 28.80 17.75 1.79
N SER A 177 27.83 18.26 2.56
CA SER A 177 28.04 19.39 3.47
C SER A 177 29.06 19.05 4.55
N ILE A 178 29.01 17.84 5.10
CA ILE A 178 30.00 17.36 6.07
C ILE A 178 31.39 17.26 5.42
N ILE A 179 31.50 16.67 4.22
CA ILE A 179 32.77 16.56 3.51
C ILE A 179 33.38 17.94 3.25
N LEU A 180 32.57 18.90 2.79
CA LEU A 180 33.01 20.27 2.52
C LEU A 180 33.46 21.01 3.79
N LEU A 181 32.85 20.74 4.95
CA LEU A 181 33.27 21.31 6.23
C LEU A 181 34.60 20.73 6.74
N LEU A 182 35.03 19.58 6.21
CA LEU A 182 36.24 18.88 6.61
C LEU A 182 37.44 19.17 5.71
N LEU A 183 37.21 19.74 4.53
CA LEU A 183 38.23 20.17 3.57
C LEU A 183 38.63 21.63 3.83
#